data_AF-A0A9P4DAG7-F1
#
_entry.id   AF-A0A9P4DAG7-F1
#
_cell.length_a   1.000
_cell.length_b   1.000
_cell.length_c   1.000
_cell.angle_alpha   90.00
_cell.angle_beta   90.00
_cell.angle_gamma   90.00
#
_symmetry.space_group_name_H-M   'P 1'
#
loop_
_entity.id
_entity.type
_entity.pdbx_description
1 polymer ?
#
loop_
_entity_poly.entity_id
_entity_poly.type
_entity_poly.pdbx_seq_one_letter_code
_entity_poly.pdbx_strand_id
1 'polypeptide(L)'
;MNNLSVIENEGLIKVEVNEKQEQILSARDLHEFLEVGSRYNDWFNRMIGYGFVENEDFISITQKKVTAQGNETEYIDHIIKLDMAKEIAMIQRNEKGKQARKYFLQIEKDWNTPEKVMARALIVANKTIEKK
;
A
#
# COMPACT_ATOMS: atom_id res chain seq x y z
N MET A 1 1.83 5.09 19.33
CA MET A 1 2.52 3.86 18.90
C MET A 1 1.58 3.17 17.93
N ASN A 2 1.91 3.17 16.64
CA ASN A 2 1.00 2.70 15.59
C ASN A 2 0.94 1.17 15.61
N ASN A 3 -0.21 0.63 15.99
CA ASN A 3 -0.52 -0.80 15.84
C ASN A 3 -0.76 -1.11 14.36
N LEU A 4 0.31 -1.39 13.63
CA LEU A 4 0.26 -1.95 12.27
C LEU A 4 0.30 -3.47 12.41
N SER A 5 -0.82 -4.13 12.10
CA SER A 5 -0.82 -5.58 11.92
C SER A 5 -0.24 -5.89 10.54
N VAL A 6 0.97 -6.44 10.49
CA VAL A 6 1.64 -6.84 9.24
C VAL A 6 1.12 -8.21 8.82
N ILE A 7 0.67 -8.33 7.58
CA ILE A 7 0.38 -9.64 6.95
C ILE A 7 1.62 -9.99 6.11
N GLU A 8 2.60 -10.68 6.70
CA GLU A 8 3.80 -11.13 6.00
C GLU A 8 3.47 -12.41 5.20
N ASN A 9 3.70 -12.38 3.89
CA ASN A 9 3.95 -13.59 3.10
C ASN A 9 5.39 -13.48 2.60
N GLU A 10 6.21 -14.50 2.89
CA GLU A 10 7.63 -14.53 2.57
C GLU A 10 7.87 -14.19 1.08
N GLY A 11 8.54 -13.05 0.83
CA GLY A 11 8.92 -12.58 -0.51
C GLY A 11 7.92 -11.67 -1.24
N LEU A 12 6.84 -11.21 -0.59
CA LEU A 12 5.79 -10.39 -1.22
C LEU A 12 5.69 -8.97 -0.63
N ILE A 13 5.06 -8.08 -1.40
CA ILE A 13 4.87 -6.65 -1.09
C ILE A 13 4.17 -6.49 0.27
N LYS A 14 4.73 -5.70 1.18
CA LYS A 14 4.15 -5.49 2.51
C LYS A 14 2.81 -4.74 2.42
N VAL A 15 1.74 -5.35 2.94
CA VAL A 15 0.43 -4.71 3.10
C VAL A 15 0.14 -4.50 4.58
N GLU A 16 -0.23 -3.27 4.92
CA GLU A 16 -0.55 -2.82 6.27
C GLU A 16 -2.02 -2.37 6.34
N VAL A 17 -2.53 -2.24 7.57
CA VAL A 17 -3.87 -1.72 7.82
C VAL A 17 -3.74 -0.41 8.58
N ASN A 18 -4.30 0.68 8.02
CA ASN A 18 -4.24 1.99 8.64
C ASN A 18 -5.26 2.14 9.79
N GLU A 19 -5.26 3.30 10.45
CA GLU A 19 -6.16 3.56 11.57
C GLU A 19 -7.65 3.53 11.20
N LYS A 20 -7.97 3.80 9.93
CA LYS A 20 -9.31 3.75 9.34
C LYS A 20 -9.73 2.34 8.91
N GLN A 21 -8.92 1.32 9.21
CA GLN A 21 -9.14 -0.07 8.79
C GLN A 21 -9.09 -0.27 7.27
N GLU A 22 -8.33 0.56 6.57
CA GLU A 22 -8.07 0.41 5.13
C GLU A 22 -6.74 -0.29 4.90
N GLN A 23 -6.71 -1.17 3.90
CA GLN A 23 -5.49 -1.88 3.49
C GLN A 23 -4.65 -0.98 2.57
N ILE A 24 -3.40 -0.76 2.97
CA ILE A 24 -2.47 0.17 2.32
C ILE A 24 -1.09 -0.48 2.12
N LEU A 25 -0.32 0.04 1.18
CA LEU A 25 1.04 -0.42 0.91
C LEU A 25 1.92 0.70 0.33
N SER A 26 3.23 0.47 0.34
CA SER A 26 4.21 1.33 -0.31
C SER A 26 4.13 1.19 -1.84
N ALA A 27 3.96 2.31 -2.54
CA ALA A 27 4.03 2.33 -3.99
C ALA A 27 5.44 2.00 -4.50
N ARG A 28 6.48 2.31 -3.71
CA ARG A 28 7.87 2.00 -4.06
C ARG A 28 8.15 0.51 -3.97
N ASP A 29 7.62 -0.16 -2.96
CA ASP A 29 7.74 -1.63 -2.82
C ASP A 29 7.02 -2.33 -3.97
N LEU A 30 5.85 -1.80 -4.37
CA LEU A 30 5.15 -2.29 -5.57
C LEU A 30 5.97 -2.05 -6.84
N HIS A 31 6.55 -0.85 -7.02
CA HIS A 31 7.39 -0.53 -8.18
C HIS A 31 8.60 -1.47 -8.30
N GLU A 32 9.29 -1.72 -7.19
CA GLU A 32 10.43 -2.63 -7.11
C GLU A 32 10.01 -4.07 -7.43
N PHE A 33 8.92 -4.56 -6.83
CA PHE A 33 8.40 -5.90 -7.07
C PHE A 33 7.99 -6.12 -8.55
N LEU A 34 7.42 -5.09 -9.17
CA LEU A 34 6.98 -5.12 -10.57
C LEU A 34 8.15 -5.10 -11.57
N GLU A 35 9.38 -4.85 -11.11
CA GLU A 35 10.61 -4.77 -11.90
C GLU A 35 10.49 -3.77 -13.07
N VAL A 36 9.83 -2.63 -12.83
CA VAL A 36 9.61 -1.63 -13.88
C VAL A 36 10.86 -0.79 -14.10
N GLY A 37 11.40 -0.79 -15.32
CA GLY A 37 12.66 -0.10 -15.64
C GLY A 37 12.62 1.44 -15.63
N SER A 38 11.43 2.07 -15.67
CA SER A 38 11.32 3.53 -15.52
C SER A 38 11.58 3.95 -14.09
N ARG A 39 12.23 5.11 -13.89
CA ARG A 39 12.44 5.68 -12.56
C ARG A 39 11.11 5.84 -11.82
N TYR A 40 11.12 5.61 -10.52
CA TYR A 40 9.93 5.63 -9.68
C TYR A 40 9.06 6.89 -9.87
N ASN A 41 9.64 8.09 -9.86
CA ASN A 41 8.88 9.33 -9.99
C ASN A 41 8.14 9.41 -11.34
N ASP A 42 8.83 9.07 -12.44
CA ASP A 42 8.24 9.09 -13.78
C ASP A 42 7.15 8.02 -13.91
N TRP A 43 7.40 6.84 -13.33
CA TRP A 43 6.44 5.75 -13.28
C TRP A 43 5.19 6.13 -12.50
N PHE A 44 5.35 6.68 -11.29
CA PHE A 44 4.24 7.00 -10.40
C PHE A 44 3.40 8.15 -10.96
N ASN A 45 4.04 9.19 -11.51
CA ASN A 45 3.36 10.28 -12.20
C ASN A 45 2.53 9.77 -13.40
N ARG A 46 2.99 8.72 -14.08
CA ARG A 46 2.20 8.07 -15.12
C ARG A 46 1.06 7.23 -14.54
N MET A 47 1.26 6.56 -13.40
CA MET A 47 0.21 5.76 -12.75
C MET A 47 -0.95 6.63 -12.29
N ILE A 48 -0.69 7.76 -11.62
CA ILE A 48 -1.74 8.71 -11.19
C ILE A 48 -2.54 9.26 -12.39
N GLY A 49 -1.93 9.36 -13.57
CA GLY A 49 -2.58 9.78 -14.81
C GLY A 49 -3.70 8.85 -15.31
N TYR A 50 -3.86 7.65 -14.73
CA TYR A 50 -4.98 6.75 -15.02
C TYR A 50 -6.26 7.07 -14.23
N GLY A 51 -6.28 8.16 -13.46
CA GLY A 51 -7.48 8.66 -12.77
C GLY A 51 -7.48 8.46 -11.26
N PHE A 52 -6.33 8.19 -10.64
CA PHE A 52 -6.21 8.10 -9.18
C PHE A 52 -6.13 9.49 -8.55
N VAL A 53 -6.74 9.65 -7.38
CA VAL A 53 -6.90 10.93 -6.69
C VAL A 53 -6.13 10.93 -5.37
N GLU A 54 -5.34 11.98 -5.14
CA GLU A 54 -4.62 12.16 -3.88
C GLU A 54 -5.60 12.40 -2.72
N ASN A 55 -5.32 11.81 -1.56
CA ASN A 55 -6.17 11.72 -0.36
C ASN A 55 -7.38 10.78 -0.49
N GLU A 56 -7.65 10.24 -1.67
CA GLU A 56 -8.66 9.19 -1.86
C GLU A 56 -8.00 7.83 -2.09
N ASP A 57 -7.11 7.73 -3.08
CA ASP A 57 -6.44 6.49 -3.49
C ASP A 57 -5.02 6.37 -2.93
N PHE A 58 -4.34 7.51 -2.74
CA PHE A 58 -2.97 7.56 -2.25
C PHE A 58 -2.68 8.82 -1.45
N ILE A 59 -1.58 8.80 -0.69
CA ILE A 59 -1.02 9.98 -0.03
C ILE A 59 0.49 10.07 -0.31
N SER A 60 0.98 11.29 -0.43
CA SER A 60 2.42 11.57 -0.55
C SER A 60 3.07 11.68 0.82
N ILE A 61 4.20 11.01 1.03
CA ILE A 61 4.98 11.05 2.26
C ILE A 61 6.43 11.43 1.96
N THR A 62 7.05 12.21 2.86
CA THR A 62 8.47 12.53 2.78
C THR A 62 9.24 11.53 3.64
N GLN A 63 10.17 10.82 3.01
CA GLN A 63 11.07 9.86 3.64
C GLN A 63 12.48 10.46 3.72
N LYS A 64 13.19 10.16 4.80
CA LYS A 64 14.58 10.55 4.99
C LYS A 64 15.49 9.35 4.75
N LYS A 65 16.55 9.55 3.97
CA LYS A 65 17.62 8.57 3.78
C LYS A 65 18.95 9.16 4.17
N VAL A 66 19.67 8.46 5.04
CA VAL A 66 21.06 8.80 5.36
C VAL A 66 21.95 8.33 4.20
N THR A 67 22.73 9.24 3.64
CA THR A 67 23.72 8.96 2.62
C THR A 67 24.97 8.34 3.24
N ALA A 68 25.79 7.67 2.44
CA ALA A 68 27.06 7.07 2.90
C ALA A 68 28.04 8.09 3.52
N GLN A 69 27.85 9.38 3.25
CA GLN A 69 28.65 10.49 3.80
C GLN A 69 28.05 11.09 5.09
N GLY A 70 26.96 10.52 5.61
CA GLY A 70 26.29 11.00 6.83
C GLY A 70 25.28 12.14 6.61
N ASN A 71 25.13 12.64 5.38
CA ASN A 71 24.13 13.65 5.06
C ASN A 71 22.73 13.01 4.92
N GLU A 72 21.69 13.69 5.41
CA GLU A 72 20.30 13.29 5.17
C GLU A 72 19.83 13.83 3.81
N THR A 73 19.16 12.98 3.03
CA THR A 73 18.45 13.38 1.82
C THR A 73 16.99 12.99 1.95
N GLU A 74 16.11 13.93 1.64
CA GLU A 74 14.68 13.71 1.61
C GLU A 74 14.24 13.23 0.22
N TYR A 75 13.34 12.26 0.19
CA TYR A 75 12.71 11.78 -1.04
C TYR A 75 11.22 11.57 -0.83
N ILE A 76 10.46 11.76 -1.91
CA ILE A 76 9.01 11.53 -1.89
C ILE A 76 8.75 10.04 -2.13
N ASP A 77 7.87 9.50 -1.30
CA ASP A 77 7.23 8.20 -1.50
C ASP A 77 5.71 8.35 -1.40
N HIS A 78 5.00 7.29 -1.72
CA HIS A 78 3.55 7.29 -1.74
C HIS A 78 3.01 6.02 -1.07
N ILE A 79 2.02 6.22 -0.23
CA ILE A 79 1.23 5.14 0.34
C ILE A 79 -0.05 5.05 -0.48
N ILE A 80 -0.32 3.88 -1.05
CA ILE A 80 -1.47 3.63 -1.92
C ILE A 80 -2.43 2.64 -1.26
N LYS A 81 -3.72 2.76 -1.56
CA LYS A 81 -4.73 1.77 -1.18
C LYS A 81 -4.57 0.47 -1.97
N LEU A 82 -5.03 -0.63 -1.39
CA LEU A 82 -5.01 -1.95 -2.03
C LEU A 82 -5.76 -1.96 -3.38
N ASP A 83 -6.84 -1.18 -3.50
CA ASP A 83 -7.61 -1.07 -4.75
C ASP A 83 -6.78 -0.47 -5.90
N MET A 84 -6.14 0.68 -5.65
CA MET A 84 -5.19 1.29 -6.60
C MET A 84 -4.05 0.32 -6.97
N ALA A 85 -3.51 -0.42 -6.00
CA ALA A 85 -2.45 -1.39 -6.27
C ALA A 85 -2.89 -2.56 -7.17
N LYS A 86 -4.13 -3.06 -7.01
CA LYS A 86 -4.70 -4.09 -7.90
C LYS A 86 -4.78 -3.59 -9.35
N GLU A 87 -5.19 -2.34 -9.55
CA GLU A 87 -5.28 -1.72 -10.86
C GLU A 87 -3.90 -1.49 -11.49
N ILE A 88 -2.95 -0.93 -10.74
CA ILE A 88 -1.55 -0.75 -11.20
C ILE A 88 -0.92 -2.07 -11.62
N ALA A 89 -1.16 -3.15 -10.85
CA ALA A 89 -0.68 -4.49 -11.17
C ALA A 89 -1.26 -5.01 -12.50
N MET A 90 -2.52 -4.68 -12.81
CA MET A 90 -3.15 -5.01 -14.09
C MET A 90 -2.58 -4.19 -15.26
N ILE A 91 -2.26 -2.91 -15.05
CA ILE A 91 -1.72 -2.00 -16.07
C ILE A 91 -0.35 -2.46 -16.56
N GLN A 92 0.50 -3.06 -15.70
CA GLN A 92 1.86 -3.46 -16.11
C GLN A 92 1.90 -4.54 -17.18
N ARG A 93 0.84 -5.37 -17.31
CA ARG A 93 0.74 -6.45 -18.32
C ARG A 93 1.97 -7.38 -18.36
N ASN A 94 2.59 -7.64 -17.23
CA ASN A 94 3.76 -8.52 -17.09
C ASN A 94 3.52 -9.62 -16.02
N GLU A 95 4.40 -10.62 -15.96
CA GLU A 95 4.25 -11.75 -15.03
C GLU A 95 4.30 -11.30 -13.56
N LYS A 96 5.12 -10.30 -13.21
CA LYS A 96 5.15 -9.71 -11.87
C LYS A 96 3.83 -9.03 -11.52
N GLY A 97 3.24 -8.26 -12.43
CA GLY A 97 1.92 -7.66 -12.27
C GLY A 97 0.84 -8.71 -12.05
N LYS A 98 0.90 -9.84 -12.77
CA LYS A 98 -0.02 -10.97 -12.54
C LYS A 98 0.17 -11.61 -11.16
N GLN A 99 1.41 -11.76 -10.69
CA GLN A 99 1.70 -12.26 -9.34
C GLN A 99 1.20 -11.30 -8.26
N ALA A 100 1.54 -10.01 -8.36
CA ALA A 100 1.08 -8.96 -7.46
C ALA A 100 -0.46 -8.93 -7.37
N ARG A 101 -1.14 -8.98 -8.53
CA ARG A 101 -2.61 -9.00 -8.58
C ARG A 101 -3.19 -10.22 -7.86
N LYS A 102 -2.65 -11.42 -8.09
CA LYS A 102 -3.13 -12.64 -7.42
C LYS A 102 -2.94 -12.54 -5.90
N TYR A 103 -1.80 -12.01 -5.48
CA TYR A 103 -1.50 -11.77 -4.08
C TYR A 103 -2.49 -10.78 -3.46
N PHE A 104 -2.69 -9.61 -4.08
CA PHE A 104 -3.64 -8.60 -3.57
C PHE A 104 -5.08 -9.12 -3.50
N LEU A 105 -5.52 -9.92 -4.47
CA LEU A 105 -6.83 -10.58 -4.41
C LEU A 105 -6.94 -11.58 -3.26
N GLN A 106 -5.85 -12.28 -2.92
CA GLN A 106 -5.84 -13.18 -1.77
C GLN A 106 -5.97 -12.40 -0.46
N ILE A 107 -5.20 -11.32 -0.29
CA ILE A 107 -5.31 -10.45 0.88
C ILE A 107 -6.72 -9.86 1.00
N GLU A 108 -7.31 -9.40 -0.10
CA GLU A 108 -8.69 -8.87 -0.10
C GLU A 108 -9.71 -9.95 0.32
N LYS A 109 -9.56 -11.19 -0.16
CA LYS A 109 -10.42 -12.29 0.26
C LYS A 109 -10.28 -12.60 1.75
N ASP A 110 -9.04 -12.69 2.23
CA ASP A 110 -8.75 -12.94 3.64
C ASP A 110 -9.27 -11.81 4.52
N TRP A 111 -9.17 -10.57 4.06
CA TRP A 111 -9.73 -9.40 4.74
C TRP A 111 -11.26 -9.41 4.80
N ASN A 112 -11.92 -10.09 3.87
CA ASN A 112 -13.37 -10.19 3.78
C ASN A 112 -13.96 -11.46 4.40
N THR A 113 -13.17 -12.27 5.11
CA THR A 113 -13.74 -13.40 5.88
C THR A 113 -14.63 -12.88 7.01
N PRO A 114 -15.69 -13.62 7.40
CA PRO A 114 -16.60 -13.20 8.47
C PRO A 114 -15.89 -12.82 9.77
N GLU A 115 -14.83 -13.56 10.13
CA GLU A 115 -14.04 -13.34 11.34
C GLU A 115 -13.30 -12.01 11.27
N LYS A 116 -12.66 -11.69 10.14
CA LYS A 116 -11.95 -10.43 9.94
C LYS A 116 -12.91 -9.24 9.86
N VAL A 117 -14.08 -9.42 9.23
CA VAL A 117 -15.14 -8.41 9.18
C VAL A 117 -15.64 -8.08 10.58
N MET A 118 -15.88 -9.10 11.40
CA MET A 118 -16.32 -8.91 12.79
C MET A 118 -15.23 -8.22 13.63
N ALA A 119 -13.97 -8.63 13.48
CA ALA A 119 -12.85 -8.04 14.20
C ALA A 119 -12.70 -6.53 13.93
N ARG A 120 -12.79 -6.10 12.67
CA ARG A 120 -12.75 -4.65 12.34
C ARG A 120 -13.95 -3.89 12.90
N ALA A 121 -15.14 -4.49 12.88
CA ALA A 121 -16.35 -3.87 13.41
C ALA A 121 -16.20 -3.58 14.92
N LEU A 122 -15.64 -4.53 15.67
CA LEU A 122 -15.34 -4.38 17.09
C LEU A 122 -14.29 -3.27 17.34
N ILE A 123 -13.23 -3.22 16.55
CA ILE A 123 -12.20 -2.16 16.65
C ILE A 123 -12.82 -0.78 16.43
N VAL A 124 -13.65 -0.63 15.38
CA VAL A 124 -14.31 0.64 15.06
C VAL A 124 -15.31 1.04 16.15
N ALA A 125 -16.08 0.08 16.69
CA ALA A 125 -17.01 0.32 17.79
C ALA A 125 -16.28 0.84 19.04
N ASN A 126 -15.19 0.17 19.44
CA ASN A 126 -14.40 0.57 20.61
C ASN A 126 -13.79 1.98 20.43
N LYS A 127 -13.18 2.26 19.26
CA LYS A 127 -12.65 3.60 18.95
C LYS A 127 -13.73 4.69 18.98
N THR A 128 -14.97 4.36 18.61
CA THR A 128 -16.09 5.31 18.63
C THR A 128 -16.54 5.62 20.05
N ILE A 129 -16.46 4.63 20.95
CA ILE A 129 -16.76 4.81 22.37
C ILE A 129 -15.66 5.65 23.05
N GLU A 130 -14.38 5.38 22.79
CA GLU A 130 -13.24 6.12 23.38
C GLU A 130 -13.18 7.60 22.98
N LYS A 131 -13.78 7.98 21.85
CA LYS A 131 -13.84 9.37 21.38
C LYS A 131 -15.00 10.18 21.98
N LYS A 132 -15.91 9.53 22.72
CA LYS A 132 -17.00 10.19 23.45
C LYS A 132 -16.60 10.45 24.90
#